data_AF-A0A4Q9DZF1-F1
#
_entry.id   AF-A0A4Q9DZF1-F1
#
_cell.length_a   1.000
_cell.length_b   1.000
_cell.length_c   1.000
_cell.angle_alpha   90.00
_cell.angle_beta   90.00
_cell.angle_gamma   90.00
#
_symmetry.space_group_name_H-M   'P 1'
#
loop_
_entity.id
_entity.type
_entity.pdbx_description
1 polymer ?
#
loop_
_entity_poly.entity_id
_entity_poly.type
_entity_poly.pdbx_seq_one_letter_code
_entity_poly.pdbx_strand_id
1 'polypeptide(L)'
;MLVLALALLPVHAAATASAIAGGEPREQVQNHTPQPQQDGLQQPGQPAPQAAKKQIAIVIDDFGNDMLGTQEMMDLPIPFTAAVMPFLPTTKRDAEWAHRTGREVILHLPMEPMKGKKSWLGPKAITADLSDEEIRKRVMEALDDVPHVIGINNHMGSKITANERIMRIVLGICKERGLFFLDSRTTPKTVIPKISAELGVKTAGNDLFFDDQYTRSHISKQTRLLAKLIEKNDATIAIGHVGPPGRHTSAALKEAAPQLSQTADFVFVSKLVR
;
A
#
# COMPACT_ATOMS: atom_id res chain seq x y z
N MET A 1 -19.54 7.87 58.66
CA MET A 1 -18.10 7.77 59.01
C MET A 1 -17.35 8.46 57.88
N LEU A 2 -17.02 9.76 57.92
CA LEU A 2 -15.94 10.42 58.69
C LEU A 2 -14.64 9.60 58.60
N VAL A 3 -13.49 10.06 58.07
CA VAL A 3 -12.70 11.30 58.26
C VAL A 3 -11.73 11.40 57.05
N LEU A 4 -11.67 12.49 56.26
CA LEU A 4 -10.82 13.70 56.36
C LEU A 4 -9.28 13.48 56.25
N ALA A 5 -8.65 14.07 55.24
CA ALA A 5 -7.29 14.62 55.34
C ALA A 5 -7.10 15.77 54.34
N LEU A 6 -6.78 16.93 54.90
CA LEU A 6 -6.67 18.26 54.33
C LEU A 6 -5.18 18.64 54.28
N ALA A 7 -4.70 19.31 53.23
CA ALA A 7 -3.52 20.16 53.31
C ALA A 7 -3.55 21.25 52.23
N LEU A 8 -3.37 22.49 52.70
CA LEU A 8 -3.54 23.78 52.02
C LEU A 8 -2.24 24.34 51.40
N LEU A 9 -2.44 25.25 50.44
CA LEU A 9 -1.52 26.17 49.76
C LEU A 9 -0.82 27.19 50.71
N PRO A 10 0.16 28.01 50.25
CA PRO A 10 -0.12 29.33 49.63
C PRO A 10 0.79 29.66 48.40
N VAL A 11 0.35 30.35 47.33
CA VAL A 11 0.13 31.80 47.06
C VAL A 11 1.39 32.69 47.11
N HIS A 12 1.69 33.40 46.00
CA HIS A 12 2.24 34.78 45.82
C HIS A 12 2.04 35.13 44.31
N ALA A 13 1.18 36.05 43.81
CA ALA A 13 1.04 37.52 43.92
C ALA A 13 2.36 38.28 43.61
N ALA A 14 2.59 38.94 42.46
CA ALA A 14 1.97 40.13 41.81
C ALA A 14 2.87 41.39 41.95
N ALA A 15 2.70 42.37 41.02
CA ALA A 15 3.24 43.76 40.97
C ALA A 15 4.51 43.98 40.09
N THR A 16 4.73 45.05 39.31
CA THR A 16 4.01 46.33 39.04
C THR A 16 4.65 47.09 37.86
N ALA A 17 3.84 47.99 37.28
CA ALA A 17 4.06 49.14 36.38
C ALA A 17 5.41 49.91 36.39
N SER A 18 5.76 50.61 35.30
CA SER A 18 5.52 52.07 35.15
C SER A 18 6.12 52.67 33.85
N ALA A 19 5.50 53.76 33.39
CA ALA A 19 5.84 54.58 32.23
C ALA A 19 6.73 55.81 32.59
N ILE A 20 7.44 56.38 31.62
CA ILE A 20 7.84 57.81 31.44
C ILE A 20 8.47 57.96 30.03
N ALA A 21 7.97 58.75 29.07
CA ALA A 21 7.97 60.22 28.88
C ALA A 21 9.19 60.77 28.08
N GLY A 22 8.90 61.26 26.85
CA GLY A 22 9.32 62.58 26.32
C GLY A 22 10.77 62.82 25.84
N GLY A 23 10.94 63.16 24.56
CA GLY A 23 12.11 63.88 24.04
C GLY A 23 12.29 63.85 22.52
N GLU A 24 11.64 64.78 21.79
CA GLU A 24 12.19 65.35 20.54
C GLU A 24 13.34 66.32 20.88
N PRO A 25 14.33 66.68 20.02
CA PRO A 25 14.13 67.09 18.61
C PRO A 25 15.30 66.86 17.61
N ARG A 26 15.02 66.99 16.30
CA ARG A 26 15.63 67.98 15.36
C ARG A 26 15.57 67.53 13.90
N GLU A 27 14.95 68.39 13.11
CA GLU A 27 15.02 68.50 11.66
C GLU A 27 16.48 68.65 11.17
N GLN A 28 16.88 67.80 10.21
CA GLN A 28 17.89 68.16 9.22
C GLN A 28 17.45 67.69 7.83
N VAL A 29 17.10 68.66 7.00
CA VAL A 29 16.86 68.53 5.58
C VAL A 29 18.21 68.36 4.88
N GLN A 30 18.44 67.22 4.21
CA GLN A 30 19.51 67.08 3.22
C GLN A 30 19.04 66.31 1.98
N ASN A 31 18.76 67.09 0.93
CA ASN A 31 18.88 66.83 -0.51
C ASN A 31 19.16 65.37 -0.94
N HIS A 32 18.14 64.70 -1.48
CA HIS A 32 18.33 63.50 -2.31
C HIS A 32 18.73 63.89 -3.74
N THR A 33 20.01 63.71 -4.06
CA THR A 33 20.49 63.55 -5.43
C THR A 33 20.03 62.18 -5.97
N PRO A 34 19.51 62.06 -7.20
CA PRO A 34 19.15 60.75 -7.75
C PRO A 34 20.41 59.92 -7.97
N GLN A 35 20.50 58.75 -7.31
CA GLN A 35 21.52 57.75 -7.62
C GLN A 35 21.06 56.88 -8.81
N PRO A 36 21.99 56.43 -9.68
CA PRO A 36 21.66 55.67 -10.88
C PRO A 36 21.11 54.28 -10.51
N GLN A 37 20.08 53.82 -11.23
CA GLN A 37 19.60 52.44 -11.18
C GLN A 37 20.76 51.49 -11.50
N GLN A 38 21.13 50.67 -10.52
CA GLN A 38 21.97 49.50 -10.76
C GLN A 38 21.08 48.39 -11.29
N ASP A 39 21.27 48.05 -12.56
CA ASP A 39 20.73 46.83 -13.16
C ASP A 39 21.24 45.62 -12.36
N GLY A 40 20.36 45.09 -11.51
CA GLY A 40 20.61 43.88 -10.76
C GLY A 40 20.67 42.70 -11.72
N LEU A 41 21.88 42.15 -11.90
CA LEU A 41 22.11 40.84 -12.50
C LEU A 41 21.27 39.81 -11.74
N GLN A 42 20.19 39.34 -12.37
CA GLN A 42 19.37 38.24 -11.87
C GLN A 42 20.26 36.98 -11.80
N GLN A 43 20.44 36.45 -10.58
CA GLN A 43 21.04 35.14 -10.40
C GLN A 43 20.20 34.09 -11.14
N PRO A 44 20.82 33.10 -11.83
CA PRO A 44 20.08 32.04 -12.50
C PRO A 44 19.18 31.34 -11.48
N GLY A 45 17.87 31.35 -11.76
CA GLY A 45 16.87 30.74 -10.90
C GLY A 45 17.23 29.28 -10.61
N GLN A 46 17.18 28.91 -9.33
CA GLN A 46 17.24 27.51 -8.92
C GLN A 46 16.19 26.72 -9.71
N PRO A 47 16.52 25.54 -10.26
CA PRO A 47 15.55 24.72 -10.95
C PRO A 47 14.37 24.48 -10.02
N ALA A 48 13.15 24.70 -10.53
CA ALA A 48 11.94 24.36 -9.80
C ALA A 48 12.05 22.90 -9.30
N PRO A 49 11.63 22.58 -8.07
CA PRO A 49 11.66 21.21 -7.56
C PRO A 49 11.00 20.29 -8.58
N GLN A 50 11.77 19.35 -9.13
CA GLN A 50 11.22 18.35 -10.04
C GLN A 50 10.15 17.60 -9.25
N ALA A 51 8.89 17.73 -9.68
CA ALA A 51 7.78 17.06 -9.02
C ALA A 51 8.14 15.58 -8.87
N ALA A 52 8.04 15.06 -7.65
CA ALA A 52 8.39 13.67 -7.37
C ALA A 52 7.64 12.77 -8.36
N LYS A 53 8.38 11.88 -9.03
CA LYS A 53 7.79 11.00 -10.02
C LYS A 53 6.78 10.10 -9.32
N LYS A 54 5.63 9.92 -9.97
CA LYS A 54 4.51 9.13 -9.45
C LYS A 54 4.94 7.68 -9.27
N GLN A 55 4.23 6.92 -8.46
CA GLN A 55 4.60 5.55 -8.13
C GLN A 55 3.54 4.55 -8.61
N ILE A 56 4.00 3.43 -9.16
CA ILE A 56 3.14 2.31 -9.49
C ILE A 56 3.68 1.03 -8.87
N ALA A 57 2.83 0.27 -8.19
CA ALA A 57 3.13 -1.10 -7.81
C ALA A 57 2.27 -2.07 -8.61
N ILE A 58 2.94 -3.07 -9.20
CA ILE A 58 2.29 -4.23 -9.81
C ILE A 58 2.37 -5.39 -8.83
N VAL A 59 1.24 -6.04 -8.62
CA VAL A 59 1.14 -7.28 -7.85
C VAL A 59 0.59 -8.36 -8.77
N ILE A 60 1.21 -9.53 -8.74
CA ILE A 60 0.78 -10.68 -9.55
C ILE A 60 0.33 -11.79 -8.59
N ASP A 61 -0.96 -12.10 -8.65
CA ASP A 61 -1.65 -13.05 -7.80
C ASP A 61 -1.61 -14.48 -8.36
N ASP A 62 -1.93 -15.43 -7.49
CA ASP A 62 -2.12 -16.86 -7.76
C ASP A 62 -0.88 -17.71 -8.11
N PHE A 63 0.33 -17.29 -7.75
CA PHE A 63 1.50 -18.19 -7.84
C PHE A 63 1.35 -19.41 -6.92
N GLY A 64 2.08 -20.49 -7.20
CA GLY A 64 2.14 -21.67 -6.34
C GLY A 64 1.61 -22.97 -6.96
N ASN A 65 1.12 -22.95 -8.20
CA ASN A 65 0.63 -24.16 -8.88
C ASN A 65 0.91 -24.22 -10.39
N ASP A 66 2.11 -23.80 -10.82
CA ASP A 66 2.56 -23.93 -12.23
C ASP A 66 1.57 -23.38 -13.27
N MET A 67 0.88 -22.29 -12.92
CA MET A 67 -0.20 -21.76 -13.73
C MET A 67 0.32 -21.10 -15.02
N LEU A 68 -0.52 -21.03 -16.05
CA LEU A 68 -0.19 -20.37 -17.31
C LEU A 68 0.29 -18.93 -17.07
N GLY A 69 1.36 -18.50 -17.72
CA GLY A 69 1.93 -17.18 -17.52
C GLY A 69 2.98 -17.09 -16.40
N THR A 70 3.18 -18.14 -15.58
CA THR A 70 4.15 -18.09 -14.46
C THR A 70 5.56 -17.69 -14.92
N GLN A 71 6.09 -18.37 -15.94
CA GLN A 71 7.40 -18.03 -16.51
C GLN A 71 7.40 -16.63 -17.13
N GLU A 72 6.38 -16.32 -17.94
CA GLU A 72 6.28 -15.04 -18.62
C GLU A 72 6.16 -13.85 -17.65
N MET A 73 5.56 -14.04 -16.47
CA MET A 73 5.50 -13.04 -15.41
C MET A 73 6.86 -12.87 -14.71
N MET A 74 7.54 -13.97 -14.38
CA MET A 74 8.87 -13.93 -13.76
C MET A 74 9.90 -13.24 -14.67
N ASP A 75 9.75 -13.38 -15.98
CA ASP A 75 10.61 -12.75 -17.01
C ASP A 75 10.27 -11.27 -17.29
N LEU A 76 9.31 -10.66 -16.59
CA LEU A 76 8.96 -9.26 -16.82
C LEU A 76 10.14 -8.32 -16.47
N PRO A 77 10.44 -7.31 -17.31
CA PRO A 77 11.54 -6.38 -17.09
C PRO A 77 11.20 -5.25 -16.11
N ILE A 78 10.24 -5.45 -15.21
CA ILE A 78 9.79 -4.49 -14.20
C ILE A 78 9.76 -5.15 -12.82
N PRO A 79 9.94 -4.40 -11.72
CA PRO A 79 9.66 -4.94 -10.39
C PRO A 79 8.15 -5.15 -10.20
N PHE A 80 7.81 -6.27 -9.58
CA PHE A 80 6.46 -6.58 -9.14
C PHE A 80 6.53 -7.37 -7.83
N THR A 81 5.43 -7.36 -7.08
CA THR A 81 5.26 -8.19 -5.87
C THR A 81 4.55 -9.48 -6.25
N ALA A 82 5.10 -10.63 -5.90
CA ALA A 82 4.49 -11.94 -6.14
C ALA A 82 3.61 -12.34 -4.96
N ALA A 83 2.30 -12.52 -5.18
CA ALA A 83 1.40 -13.09 -4.19
C ALA A 83 1.28 -14.59 -4.42
N VAL A 84 1.74 -15.39 -3.44
CA VAL A 84 1.88 -16.84 -3.57
C VAL A 84 0.85 -17.54 -2.69
N MET A 85 0.06 -18.41 -3.30
CA MET A 85 -0.92 -19.24 -2.62
C MET A 85 -0.21 -20.35 -1.81
N PRO A 86 -0.64 -20.62 -0.56
CA PRO A 86 -0.05 -21.65 0.29
C PRO A 86 -0.55 -23.05 -0.07
N PHE A 87 0.23 -24.06 0.32
CA PHE A 87 -0.09 -25.49 0.26
C PHE A 87 -0.38 -26.05 -1.14
N LEU A 88 0.10 -25.38 -2.17
CA LEU A 88 0.00 -25.84 -3.55
C LEU A 88 1.32 -26.50 -4.00
N PRO A 89 1.30 -27.34 -5.05
CA PRO A 89 2.45 -28.13 -5.49
C PRO A 89 3.74 -27.34 -5.70
N THR A 90 3.66 -26.07 -6.11
CA THR A 90 4.83 -25.24 -6.40
C THR A 90 4.96 -24.02 -5.49
N THR A 91 4.19 -23.92 -4.40
CA THR A 91 4.22 -22.79 -3.46
C THR A 91 5.64 -22.37 -3.07
N LYS A 92 6.42 -23.30 -2.50
CA LYS A 92 7.79 -23.01 -2.05
C LYS A 92 8.72 -22.69 -3.21
N ARG A 93 8.58 -23.40 -4.33
CA ARG A 93 9.40 -23.19 -5.51
C ARG A 93 9.19 -21.79 -6.10
N ASP A 94 7.95 -21.35 -6.21
CA ASP A 94 7.60 -20.08 -6.83
C ASP A 94 7.96 -18.90 -5.91
N ALA A 95 7.75 -19.04 -4.59
CA ALA A 95 8.23 -18.07 -3.61
C ALA A 95 9.76 -17.91 -3.63
N GLU A 96 10.50 -19.02 -3.65
CA GLU A 96 11.97 -19.00 -3.77
C GLU A 96 12.45 -18.41 -5.09
N TRP A 97 11.75 -18.70 -6.19
CA TRP A 97 12.08 -18.13 -7.50
C TRP A 97 11.83 -16.63 -7.54
N ALA A 98 10.69 -16.16 -7.05
CA ALA A 98 10.38 -14.74 -6.89
C ALA A 98 11.48 -14.04 -6.07
N HIS A 99 11.80 -14.57 -4.90
CA HIS A 99 12.84 -13.99 -4.03
C HIS A 99 14.22 -13.92 -4.71
N ARG A 100 14.69 -15.03 -5.30
CA ARG A 100 16.01 -15.09 -5.97
C ARG A 100 16.11 -14.19 -7.21
N THR A 101 14.99 -13.86 -7.84
CA THR A 101 14.92 -12.93 -8.97
C THR A 101 14.64 -11.48 -8.53
N GLY A 102 14.74 -11.22 -7.23
CA GLY A 102 14.61 -9.87 -6.66
C GLY A 102 13.18 -9.35 -6.58
N ARG A 103 12.19 -10.24 -6.53
CA ARG A 103 10.78 -9.87 -6.30
C ARG A 103 10.43 -9.98 -4.82
N GLU A 104 9.55 -9.10 -4.35
CA GLU A 104 8.95 -9.24 -3.04
C GLU A 104 7.91 -10.36 -3.04
N VAL A 105 7.79 -11.09 -1.92
CA VAL A 105 6.85 -12.19 -1.76
C VAL A 105 5.85 -11.85 -0.66
N ILE A 106 4.56 -11.99 -0.98
CA ILE A 106 3.47 -11.89 -0.02
C ILE A 106 2.64 -13.18 -0.05
N LEU A 107 2.04 -13.53 1.09
CA LEU A 107 1.11 -14.65 1.18
C LEU A 107 -0.21 -14.26 0.48
N HIS A 108 -0.62 -14.99 -0.54
CA HIS A 108 -1.95 -14.88 -1.13
C HIS A 108 -2.90 -15.85 -0.40
N LEU A 109 -3.57 -15.37 0.63
CA LEU A 109 -4.33 -16.18 1.58
C LEU A 109 -5.73 -16.54 1.04
N PRO A 110 -6.06 -17.83 0.85
CA PRO A 110 -7.38 -18.31 0.48
C PRO A 110 -8.50 -17.87 1.42
N MET A 111 -9.48 -17.13 0.91
CA MET A 111 -10.61 -16.65 1.72
C MET A 111 -11.97 -16.83 1.03
N GLU A 112 -12.97 -17.24 1.80
CA GLU A 112 -14.34 -17.46 1.29
C GLU A 112 -14.93 -16.20 0.61
N PRO A 113 -15.41 -16.30 -0.64
CA PRO A 113 -16.16 -15.23 -1.28
C PRO A 113 -17.66 -15.31 -0.93
N MET A 114 -18.38 -14.23 -1.21
CA MET A 114 -19.85 -14.24 -1.15
C MET A 114 -20.47 -15.18 -2.20
N LYS A 115 -19.82 -15.28 -3.37
CA LYS A 115 -20.21 -16.19 -4.47
C LYS A 115 -18.94 -16.75 -5.12
N GLY A 116 -18.90 -18.05 -5.35
CA GLY A 116 -17.78 -18.72 -6.00
C GLY A 116 -17.82 -20.23 -5.80
N LYS A 117 -17.08 -20.97 -6.63
CA LYS A 117 -16.97 -22.43 -6.46
C LYS A 117 -15.94 -22.74 -5.37
N LYS A 118 -16.23 -23.74 -4.53
CA LYS A 118 -15.29 -24.23 -3.50
C LYS A 118 -13.94 -24.66 -4.11
N SER A 119 -13.95 -25.19 -5.33
CA SER A 119 -12.75 -25.60 -6.05
C SER A 119 -11.78 -24.45 -6.38
N TRP A 120 -12.24 -23.19 -6.33
CA TRP A 120 -11.39 -22.02 -6.62
C TRP A 120 -10.61 -21.52 -5.41
N LEU A 121 -11.00 -21.91 -4.20
CA LEU A 121 -10.40 -21.44 -2.97
C LEU A 121 -8.97 -21.97 -2.77
N GLY A 122 -8.70 -23.19 -3.22
CA GLY A 122 -7.50 -23.91 -2.80
C GLY A 122 -7.63 -24.49 -1.38
N PRO A 123 -6.57 -25.18 -0.92
CA PRO A 123 -6.54 -25.87 0.36
C PRO A 123 -6.59 -24.90 1.55
N LYS A 124 -7.18 -25.37 2.67
CA LYS A 124 -7.19 -24.68 3.97
C LYS A 124 -7.66 -23.22 3.93
N ALA A 125 -8.64 -22.91 3.08
CA ALA A 125 -9.21 -21.57 3.04
C ALA A 125 -9.83 -21.13 4.36
N ILE A 126 -9.76 -19.83 4.61
CA ILE A 126 -10.44 -19.17 5.73
C ILE A 126 -11.92 -19.05 5.35
N THR A 127 -12.77 -19.78 6.06
CA THR A 127 -14.22 -19.79 5.85
C THR A 127 -14.96 -19.29 7.09
N ALA A 128 -16.15 -18.75 6.89
CA ALA A 128 -16.86 -18.02 7.95
C ALA A 128 -17.29 -18.90 9.15
N ASP A 129 -17.38 -20.20 8.94
CA ASP A 129 -17.76 -21.24 9.90
C ASP A 129 -16.62 -21.70 10.82
N LEU A 130 -15.38 -21.27 10.57
CA LEU A 130 -14.22 -21.65 11.39
C LEU A 130 -14.22 -20.95 12.75
N SER A 131 -13.71 -21.65 13.77
CA SER A 131 -13.39 -21.06 15.08
C SER A 131 -12.19 -20.13 14.98
N ASP A 132 -12.01 -19.27 15.99
CA ASP A 132 -10.91 -18.31 16.04
C ASP A 132 -9.54 -19.03 16.05
N GLU A 133 -9.45 -20.16 16.77
CA GLU A 133 -8.24 -20.98 16.87
C GLU A 133 -7.87 -21.61 15.54
N GLU A 134 -8.85 -22.15 14.81
CA GLU A 134 -8.60 -22.77 13.51
C GLU A 134 -8.24 -21.73 12.44
N ILE A 135 -8.85 -20.54 12.48
CA ILE A 135 -8.44 -19.41 11.62
C ILE A 135 -6.97 -19.08 11.89
N ARG A 136 -6.62 -18.84 13.16
CA ARG A 136 -5.25 -18.49 13.54
C ARG A 136 -4.25 -19.57 13.14
N LYS A 137 -4.58 -20.84 13.40
CA LYS A 137 -3.75 -21.99 13.00
C LYS A 137 -3.52 -22.01 11.50
N ARG A 138 -4.56 -21.90 10.67
CA ARG A 138 -4.42 -21.93 9.20
C ARG A 138 -3.59 -20.77 8.66
N VAL A 139 -3.78 -19.56 9.19
CA VAL A 139 -2.98 -18.39 8.78
C VAL A 139 -1.50 -18.60 9.13
N MET A 140 -1.20 -19.11 10.33
CA MET A 140 0.18 -19.37 10.76
C MET A 140 0.82 -20.48 9.91
N GLU A 141 0.12 -21.58 9.66
CA GLU A 141 0.59 -22.64 8.77
C GLU A 141 0.82 -22.13 7.33
N ALA A 142 -0.01 -21.21 6.85
CA ALA A 142 0.13 -20.62 5.52
C ALA A 142 1.36 -19.71 5.42
N LEU A 143 1.63 -18.92 6.47
CA LEU A 143 2.83 -18.11 6.57
C LEU A 143 4.11 -18.95 6.61
N ASP A 144 4.07 -20.07 7.34
CA ASP A 144 5.24 -20.97 7.44
C ASP A 144 5.47 -21.79 6.15
N ASP A 145 4.43 -21.98 5.32
CA ASP A 145 4.53 -22.70 4.05
C ASP A 145 5.09 -21.85 2.88
N VAL A 146 4.89 -20.53 2.93
CA VAL A 146 5.39 -19.58 1.92
C VAL A 146 6.65 -18.88 2.45
N PRO A 147 7.87 -19.22 1.96
CA PRO A 147 9.09 -18.56 2.40
C PRO A 147 9.16 -17.10 1.94
N HIS A 148 9.97 -16.28 2.63
CA HIS A 148 10.26 -14.87 2.31
C HIS A 148 9.06 -13.91 2.40
N VAL A 149 7.96 -14.32 3.04
CA VAL A 149 6.76 -13.49 3.17
C VAL A 149 7.02 -12.23 3.99
N ILE A 150 6.65 -11.08 3.42
CA ILE A 150 6.70 -9.77 4.10
C ILE A 150 5.32 -9.11 4.28
N GLY A 151 4.27 -9.72 3.75
CA GLY A 151 2.89 -9.22 3.80
C GLY A 151 1.86 -10.30 3.49
N ILE A 152 0.59 -10.01 3.75
CA ILE A 152 -0.54 -10.88 3.39
C ILE A 152 -1.43 -10.14 2.39
N ASN A 153 -2.01 -10.88 1.46
CA ASN A 153 -3.02 -10.45 0.52
C ASN A 153 -4.17 -11.47 0.46
N ASN A 154 -5.40 -11.07 0.13
CA ASN A 154 -6.54 -11.99 0.09
C ASN A 154 -6.79 -12.55 -1.32
N HIS A 155 -6.78 -13.88 -1.44
CA HIS A 155 -7.38 -14.57 -2.59
C HIS A 155 -8.89 -14.61 -2.44
N MET A 156 -9.61 -14.09 -3.44
CA MET A 156 -11.06 -13.90 -3.37
C MET A 156 -11.48 -13.14 -2.10
N GLY A 157 -12.17 -13.78 -1.15
CA GLY A 157 -12.38 -13.23 0.19
C GLY A 157 -13.48 -12.19 0.36
N SER A 158 -14.36 -11.98 -0.61
CA SER A 158 -15.41 -10.94 -0.51
C SER A 158 -16.39 -11.12 0.67
N LYS A 159 -16.49 -12.32 1.25
CA LYS A 159 -17.25 -12.56 2.48
C LYS A 159 -16.39 -12.39 3.73
N ILE A 160 -15.15 -12.88 3.71
CA ILE A 160 -14.24 -12.83 4.86
C ILE A 160 -13.69 -11.43 5.12
N THR A 161 -13.29 -10.71 4.09
CA THR A 161 -12.79 -9.33 4.20
C THR A 161 -13.85 -8.36 4.73
N ALA A 162 -15.13 -8.72 4.69
CA ALA A 162 -16.24 -7.98 5.28
C ALA A 162 -16.61 -8.45 6.71
N ASN A 163 -15.91 -9.44 7.27
CA ASN A 163 -16.18 -10.01 8.58
C ASN A 163 -15.17 -9.51 9.63
N GLU A 164 -15.62 -8.68 10.56
CA GLU A 164 -14.75 -8.08 11.59
C GLU A 164 -14.09 -9.12 12.51
N ARG A 165 -14.81 -10.16 12.95
CA ARG A 165 -14.23 -11.20 13.82
C ARG A 165 -13.00 -11.81 13.18
N ILE A 166 -13.16 -12.26 11.93
CA ILE A 166 -12.10 -12.99 11.22
C ILE A 166 -10.96 -12.04 10.83
N MET A 167 -11.27 -10.84 10.33
CA MET A 167 -10.23 -9.90 9.94
C MET A 167 -9.44 -9.34 11.12
N ARG A 168 -10.02 -9.24 12.33
CA ARG A 168 -9.25 -8.91 13.55
C ARG A 168 -8.20 -9.96 13.85
N ILE A 169 -8.49 -11.24 13.66
CA ILE A 169 -7.53 -12.34 13.87
C ILE A 169 -6.42 -12.26 12.82
N VAL A 170 -6.77 -12.15 11.55
CA VAL A 170 -5.79 -12.09 10.44
C VAL A 170 -4.87 -10.88 10.58
N LEU A 171 -5.44 -9.68 10.81
CA LEU A 171 -4.65 -8.46 10.99
C LEU A 171 -3.89 -8.45 12.32
N GLY A 172 -4.41 -9.08 13.37
CA GLY A 172 -3.68 -9.32 14.61
C GLY A 172 -2.40 -10.13 14.37
N ILE A 173 -2.48 -11.18 13.56
CA ILE A 173 -1.30 -11.97 13.16
C ILE A 173 -0.33 -11.13 12.32
N CYS A 174 -0.83 -10.29 11.40
CA CYS A 174 0.02 -9.33 10.69
C CYS A 174 0.79 -8.44 11.66
N LYS A 175 0.12 -7.90 12.69
CA LYS A 175 0.76 -7.06 13.71
C LYS A 175 1.84 -7.82 14.47
N GLU A 176 1.53 -9.02 14.95
CA GLU A 176 2.43 -9.88 15.73
C GLU A 176 3.69 -10.27 14.94
N ARG A 177 3.52 -10.54 13.64
CA ARG A 177 4.62 -10.96 12.74
C ARG A 177 5.32 -9.79 12.04
N GLY A 178 4.89 -8.55 12.25
CA GLY A 178 5.46 -7.37 11.59
C GLY A 178 5.17 -7.30 10.08
N LEU A 179 4.08 -7.91 9.63
CA LEU A 179 3.65 -7.97 8.23
C LEU A 179 2.66 -6.83 7.91
N PHE A 180 2.64 -6.38 6.66
CA PHE A 180 1.56 -5.53 6.14
C PHE A 180 0.41 -6.38 5.56
N PHE A 181 -0.73 -5.75 5.29
CA PHE A 181 -1.83 -6.37 4.56
C PHE A 181 -2.18 -5.57 3.29
N LEU A 182 -2.18 -6.23 2.14
CA LEU A 182 -2.73 -5.69 0.89
C LEU A 182 -4.18 -6.18 0.73
N ASP A 183 -5.14 -5.27 0.71
CA ASP A 183 -6.52 -5.57 0.39
C ASP A 183 -6.71 -5.60 -1.14
N SER A 184 -7.04 -6.75 -1.73
CA SER A 184 -7.35 -6.84 -3.16
C SER A 184 -8.65 -6.10 -3.53
N ARG A 185 -9.43 -5.66 -2.54
CA ARG A 185 -10.72 -4.95 -2.66
C ARG A 185 -11.76 -5.71 -3.49
N THR A 186 -11.86 -7.02 -3.26
CA THR A 186 -12.86 -7.89 -3.91
C THR A 186 -14.30 -7.60 -3.46
N THR A 187 -14.48 -6.70 -2.49
CA THR A 187 -15.77 -6.17 -2.06
C THR A 187 -15.62 -4.72 -1.58
N PRO A 188 -16.60 -3.83 -1.84
CA PRO A 188 -16.61 -2.49 -1.25
C PRO A 188 -16.92 -2.52 0.26
N LYS A 189 -17.37 -3.65 0.80
CA LYS A 189 -17.70 -3.84 2.22
C LYS A 189 -16.53 -4.30 3.08
N THR A 190 -15.32 -4.28 2.53
CA THR A 190 -14.10 -4.67 3.27
C THR A 190 -13.97 -3.85 4.54
N VAL A 191 -13.68 -4.52 5.65
CA VAL A 191 -13.43 -3.90 6.95
C VAL A 191 -11.94 -3.69 7.21
N ILE A 192 -11.06 -4.12 6.28
CA ILE A 192 -9.61 -4.06 6.43
C ILE A 192 -9.13 -2.65 6.83
N PRO A 193 -9.53 -1.54 6.16
CA PRO A 193 -9.06 -0.21 6.55
C PRO A 193 -9.45 0.21 7.96
N LYS A 194 -10.65 -0.18 8.42
CA LYS A 194 -11.13 0.12 9.77
C LYS A 194 -10.29 -0.64 10.80
N ILE A 195 -10.19 -1.95 10.64
CA ILE A 195 -9.56 -2.83 11.63
C ILE A 195 -8.04 -2.62 11.65
N SER A 196 -7.41 -2.36 10.50
CA SER A 196 -5.97 -2.10 10.44
C SER A 196 -5.58 -0.81 11.16
N ALA A 197 -6.41 0.24 11.03
CA ALA A 197 -6.22 1.49 11.77
C ALA A 197 -6.32 1.28 13.29
N GLU A 198 -7.30 0.47 13.75
CA GLU A 198 -7.46 0.14 15.18
C GLU A 198 -6.27 -0.67 15.73
N LEU A 199 -5.71 -1.57 14.95
CA LEU A 199 -4.59 -2.45 15.36
C LEU A 199 -3.19 -1.86 15.06
N GLY A 200 -3.13 -0.75 14.33
CA GLY A 200 -1.87 -0.16 13.85
C GLY A 200 -1.09 -1.10 12.92
N VAL A 201 -1.80 -1.72 11.96
CA VAL A 201 -1.23 -2.58 10.90
C VAL A 201 -1.15 -1.77 9.62
N LYS A 202 0.03 -1.79 8.97
CA LYS A 202 0.20 -1.10 7.70
C LYS A 202 -0.61 -1.78 6.61
N THR A 203 -1.31 -1.00 5.81
CA THR A 203 -2.14 -1.54 4.72
C THR A 203 -2.04 -0.77 3.42
N ALA A 204 -2.38 -1.44 2.33
CA ALA A 204 -2.62 -0.84 1.04
C ALA A 204 -3.87 -1.48 0.41
N GLY A 205 -4.46 -0.82 -0.58
CA GLY A 205 -5.62 -1.33 -1.31
C GLY A 205 -5.37 -1.32 -2.81
N ASN A 206 -5.91 -2.31 -3.51
CA ASN A 206 -5.89 -2.35 -4.96
C ASN A 206 -6.69 -1.19 -5.58
N ASP A 207 -6.19 -0.61 -6.67
CA ASP A 207 -6.91 0.40 -7.45
C ASP A 207 -7.49 -0.17 -8.75
N LEU A 208 -6.90 -1.24 -9.28
CA LEU A 208 -7.26 -1.78 -10.60
C LEU A 208 -6.92 -3.27 -10.73
N PHE A 209 -7.84 -4.05 -11.29
CA PHE A 209 -7.55 -5.40 -11.79
C PHE A 209 -7.31 -5.37 -13.29
N PHE A 210 -6.25 -6.02 -13.76
CA PHE A 210 -5.98 -6.13 -15.20
C PHE A 210 -6.94 -7.07 -15.93
N ASP A 211 -7.34 -8.14 -15.25
CA ASP A 211 -7.82 -9.37 -15.87
C ASP A 211 -9.02 -9.99 -15.13
N ASP A 212 -9.88 -9.15 -14.55
CA ASP A 212 -11.19 -9.59 -14.02
C ASP A 212 -12.09 -10.21 -15.11
N GLN A 213 -11.77 -9.93 -16.39
CA GLN A 213 -12.25 -10.65 -17.55
C GLN A 213 -11.05 -11.12 -18.38
N TYR A 214 -11.03 -12.42 -18.71
CA TYR A 214 -9.87 -13.09 -19.32
C TYR A 214 -9.63 -12.79 -20.81
N THR A 215 -10.17 -11.69 -21.32
CA THR A 215 -10.06 -11.33 -22.74
C THR A 215 -8.95 -10.31 -22.98
N ARG A 216 -8.21 -10.46 -24.08
CA ARG A 216 -7.17 -9.48 -24.49
C ARG A 216 -7.72 -8.06 -24.63
N SER A 217 -8.95 -7.91 -25.14
CA SER A 217 -9.61 -6.60 -25.30
C SER A 217 -9.86 -5.93 -23.95
N HIS A 218 -10.31 -6.70 -22.95
CA HIS A 218 -10.50 -6.20 -21.60
C HIS A 218 -9.15 -5.79 -20.98
N ILE A 219 -8.16 -6.67 -21.01
CA ILE A 219 -6.83 -6.42 -20.42
C ILE A 219 -6.20 -5.17 -21.04
N SER A 220 -6.27 -5.03 -22.37
CA SER A 220 -5.80 -3.81 -23.07
C SER A 220 -6.54 -2.54 -22.63
N LYS A 221 -7.86 -2.61 -22.37
CA LYS A 221 -8.62 -1.49 -21.81
C LYS A 221 -8.15 -1.14 -20.40
N GLN A 222 -7.90 -2.14 -19.56
CA GLN A 222 -7.41 -1.93 -18.19
C GLN A 222 -6.01 -1.30 -18.18
N THR A 223 -5.11 -1.71 -19.08
CA THR A 223 -3.79 -1.08 -19.22
C THR A 223 -3.90 0.42 -19.55
N ARG A 224 -4.84 0.82 -20.42
CA ARG A 224 -5.11 2.24 -20.69
C ARG A 224 -5.74 2.96 -19.50
N LEU A 225 -6.58 2.28 -18.73
CA LEU A 225 -7.16 2.86 -17.52
C LEU A 225 -6.10 3.07 -16.44
N LEU A 226 -5.18 2.13 -16.29
CA LEU A 226 -4.03 2.23 -15.39
C LEU A 226 -3.18 3.47 -15.69
N ALA A 227 -2.84 3.71 -16.96
CA ALA A 227 -2.11 4.92 -17.35
C ALA A 227 -2.84 6.21 -16.90
N LYS A 228 -4.18 6.25 -17.05
CA LYS A 228 -5.00 7.37 -16.58
C LYS A 228 -5.07 7.48 -15.05
N LEU A 229 -5.02 6.36 -14.32
CA LEU A 229 -4.98 6.37 -12.86
C LEU A 229 -3.65 6.93 -12.37
N ILE A 230 -2.54 6.51 -12.97
CA ILE A 230 -1.21 7.07 -12.70
C ILE A 230 -1.22 8.58 -12.98
N GLU A 231 -1.79 9.05 -14.09
CA GLU A 231 -1.88 10.49 -14.37
C GLU A 231 -2.67 11.28 -13.31
N LYS A 232 -3.54 10.65 -12.53
CA LYS A 232 -4.38 11.29 -11.52
C LYS A 232 -3.87 11.14 -10.09
N ASN A 233 -3.21 10.03 -9.78
CA ASN A 233 -2.85 9.66 -8.42
C ASN A 233 -1.33 9.68 -8.23
N ASP A 234 -0.84 10.00 -7.03
CA ASP A 234 0.60 9.96 -6.74
C ASP A 234 1.14 8.53 -6.61
N ALA A 235 0.27 7.60 -6.21
CA ALA A 235 0.55 6.17 -6.11
C ALA A 235 -0.63 5.38 -6.70
N THR A 236 -0.33 4.28 -7.38
CA THR A 236 -1.35 3.35 -7.91
C THR A 236 -0.91 1.91 -7.73
N ILE A 237 -1.80 1.04 -7.25
CA ILE A 237 -1.59 -0.39 -7.14
C ILE A 237 -2.50 -1.10 -8.14
N ALA A 238 -1.92 -1.95 -8.98
CA ALA A 238 -2.67 -2.76 -9.93
C ALA A 238 -2.33 -4.24 -9.75
N ILE A 239 -3.37 -5.08 -9.73
CA ILE A 239 -3.28 -6.52 -9.56
C ILE A 239 -3.59 -7.22 -10.89
N GLY A 240 -2.70 -8.13 -11.29
CA GLY A 240 -2.94 -9.11 -12.36
C GLY A 240 -2.76 -10.53 -11.82
N HIS A 241 -3.02 -11.54 -12.63
CA HIS A 241 -2.93 -12.94 -12.19
C HIS A 241 -2.09 -13.77 -13.14
N VAL A 242 -1.42 -14.80 -12.62
CA VAL A 242 -1.12 -16.00 -13.43
C VAL A 242 -2.41 -16.80 -13.67
N GLY A 243 -2.37 -17.90 -14.42
CA GLY A 243 -3.55 -18.72 -14.72
C GLY A 243 -4.16 -18.42 -16.08
N PRO A 244 -5.46 -18.67 -16.29
CA PRO A 244 -6.11 -18.52 -17.60
C PRO A 244 -5.81 -17.20 -18.32
N PRO A 245 -5.78 -16.02 -17.66
CA PRO A 245 -5.41 -14.76 -18.32
C PRO A 245 -3.88 -14.49 -18.36
N GLY A 246 -3.06 -15.27 -17.65
CA GLY A 246 -1.69 -14.89 -17.29
C GLY A 246 -0.79 -14.53 -18.48
N ARG A 247 -0.88 -15.27 -19.59
CA ARG A 247 -0.11 -14.93 -20.82
C ARG A 247 -0.58 -13.63 -21.49
N HIS A 248 -1.85 -13.28 -21.36
CA HIS A 248 -2.37 -12.02 -21.88
C HIS A 248 -1.96 -10.85 -20.99
N THR A 249 -2.05 -11.03 -19.67
CA THR A 249 -1.65 -10.03 -18.69
C THR A 249 -0.15 -9.75 -18.75
N SER A 250 0.70 -10.78 -18.81
CA SER A 250 2.15 -10.62 -18.93
C SER A 250 2.55 -9.91 -20.23
N ALA A 251 1.92 -10.26 -21.36
CA ALA A 251 2.16 -9.59 -22.63
C ALA A 251 1.78 -8.09 -22.58
N ALA A 252 0.60 -7.77 -22.01
CA ALA A 252 0.15 -6.39 -21.89
C ALA A 252 1.03 -5.55 -20.96
N LEU A 253 1.48 -6.12 -19.84
CA LEU A 253 2.43 -5.48 -18.92
C LEU A 253 3.77 -5.23 -19.61
N LYS A 254 4.30 -6.23 -20.31
CA LYS A 254 5.58 -6.13 -21.04
C LYS A 254 5.53 -5.04 -22.11
N GLU A 255 4.41 -4.96 -22.85
CA GLU A 255 4.20 -3.95 -23.89
C GLU A 255 4.09 -2.53 -23.32
N ALA A 256 3.38 -2.36 -22.19
CA ALA A 256 3.12 -1.05 -21.60
C ALA A 256 4.24 -0.53 -20.68
N ALA A 257 5.09 -1.41 -20.15
CA ALA A 257 6.14 -1.06 -19.19
C ALA A 257 7.04 0.12 -19.62
N PRO A 258 7.52 0.21 -20.89
CA PRO A 258 8.35 1.34 -21.31
C PRO A 258 7.63 2.69 -21.20
N GLN A 259 6.36 2.77 -21.58
CA GLN A 259 5.57 4.01 -21.53
C GLN A 259 5.19 4.36 -20.10
N LEU A 260 4.77 3.37 -19.29
CA LEU A 260 4.46 3.59 -17.87
C LEU A 260 5.70 4.07 -17.10
N SER A 261 6.89 3.56 -17.43
CA SER A 261 8.15 4.00 -16.81
C SER A 261 8.51 5.46 -17.10
N GLN A 262 7.91 6.09 -18.11
CA GLN A 262 8.13 7.52 -18.38
C GLN A 262 7.32 8.41 -17.43
N THR A 263 6.17 7.93 -16.95
CA THR A 263 5.24 8.70 -16.12
C THR A 263 5.29 8.36 -14.64
N ALA A 264 5.67 7.13 -14.29
CA ALA A 264 5.79 6.65 -12.92
C ALA A 264 7.02 5.74 -12.73
N ASP A 265 7.48 5.65 -11.49
CA ASP A 265 8.46 4.68 -11.04
C ASP A 265 7.76 3.41 -10.59
N PHE A 266 8.17 2.27 -11.14
CA PHE A 266 7.76 0.97 -10.65
C PHE A 266 8.41 0.70 -9.30
N VAL A 267 7.58 0.45 -8.29
CA VAL A 267 7.99 0.14 -6.91
C VAL A 267 7.28 -1.12 -6.44
N PHE A 268 7.79 -1.76 -5.38
CA PHE A 268 7.04 -2.82 -4.73
C PHE A 268 5.92 -2.28 -3.84
N VAL A 269 4.92 -3.12 -3.56
CA VAL A 269 3.76 -2.71 -2.76
C VAL A 269 4.16 -2.32 -1.33
N SER A 270 5.25 -2.88 -0.78
CA SER A 270 5.78 -2.51 0.53
C SER A 270 6.15 -1.03 0.67
N LYS A 271 6.40 -0.32 -0.45
CA LYS A 271 6.66 1.12 -0.46
C LYS A 271 5.39 1.96 -0.38
N LEU A 272 4.24 1.38 -0.69
CA LEU A 272 2.96 2.08 -0.81
C LEU A 272 2.01 1.83 0.36
N VAL A 273 2.36 0.94 1.30
CA VAL A 273 1.57 0.70 2.51
C VAL A 273 1.63 1.88 3.47
N ARG A 274 0.51 2.16 4.15
CA ARG A 274 0.32 3.26 5.08
C ARG A 274 -0.13 2.74 6.45
#